data_AF-A0A0J8SMS8-F1
#
_entry.id   AF-A0A0J8SMS8-F1
#
_cell.length_a   1.000
_cell.length_b   1.000
_cell.length_c   1.000
_cell.angle_alpha   90.00
_cell.angle_beta   90.00
_cell.angle_gamma   90.00
#
_symmetry.space_group_name_H-M   'P 1'
#
loop_
_entity.id
_entity.type
_entity.pdbx_description
1 polymer ?
#
loop_
_entity_poly.entity_id
_entity_poly.type
_entity_poly.pdbx_seq_one_letter_code
_entity_poly.pdbx_strand_id
1 'polypeptide(L)'
;DAAYDIENLPLRKVIKRLQQEVKDNGMWAAHLPEHLGGSGCGAVKLTYMNEMFGTSAFGPVVFGCQGPDTGNSEILAMFGTEEQKAQYLQPLLDGDIFSTFAMTEPQGGSDPTNLRCVAVRDGDDWVITGD
;
A
#
# COMPACT_ATOMS: atom_id res chain seq x y z
N ASP A 1 10.49 0.90 -11.27
CA ASP A 1 9.45 1.36 -12.19
C ASP A 1 9.16 2.82 -11.89
N ALA A 2 9.04 3.68 -12.92
CA ALA A 2 9.05 5.14 -12.77
C ALA A 2 7.90 5.66 -11.88
N ALA A 3 6.77 4.95 -11.81
CA ALA A 3 5.64 5.30 -10.96
C ALA A 3 5.96 5.32 -9.45
N TYR A 4 6.98 4.57 -9.01
CA TYR A 4 7.35 4.41 -7.60
C TYR A 4 8.63 5.19 -7.23
N ASP A 5 9.23 5.89 -8.19
CA ASP A 5 10.45 6.65 -7.99
C ASP A 5 10.15 7.95 -7.21
N ILE A 6 10.37 7.90 -5.90
CA ILE A 6 10.19 9.03 -4.99
C ILE A 6 11.28 10.10 -5.13
N GLU A 7 12.42 9.77 -5.73
CA GLU A 7 13.55 10.69 -5.88
C GLU A 7 13.41 11.58 -7.13
N ASN A 8 12.58 11.17 -8.10
CA ASN A 8 12.27 11.97 -9.29
C ASN A 8 11.30 13.13 -8.98
N LEU A 9 11.82 14.21 -8.40
CA LEU A 9 11.03 15.36 -7.94
C LEU A 9 10.11 15.97 -9.03
N PRO A 10 10.55 16.16 -10.31
CA PRO A 10 9.66 16.65 -11.37
C PRO A 10 8.46 15.74 -11.62
N LEU A 11 8.67 14.42 -11.69
CA LEU A 11 7.59 13.45 -11.87
C LEU A 11 6.66 13.45 -10.67
N ARG A 12 7.21 13.47 -9.46
CA ARG A 12 6.45 13.49 -8.20
C ARG A 12 5.55 14.72 -8.10
N LYS A 13 6.00 15.88 -8.60
CA LYS A 13 5.15 17.08 -8.68
C LYS A 13 3.92 16.88 -9.58
N VAL A 14 4.07 16.18 -10.70
CA VAL A 14 2.94 15.85 -11.59
C VAL A 14 2.01 14.83 -10.94
N ILE A 15 2.56 13.76 -10.36
CA ILE A 15 1.78 12.73 -9.66
C ILE A 15 0.97 13.37 -8.52
N LYS A 16 1.59 14.17 -7.65
CA LYS A 16 0.89 14.82 -6.53
C LYS A 16 -0.25 15.73 -7.00
N ARG A 17 -0.08 16.45 -8.12
CA ARG A 17 -1.17 17.24 -8.71
C ARG A 17 -2.34 16.35 -9.14
N LEU A 18 -2.06 15.23 -9.82
CA LEU A 18 -3.11 14.29 -10.25
C LEU A 18 -3.78 13.59 -9.07
N GLN A 19 -3.01 13.24 -8.03
CA GLN A 19 -3.54 12.69 -6.79
C GLN A 19 -4.46 13.71 -6.09
N GLN A 20 -4.13 15.00 -6.13
CA GLN A 20 -5.02 16.04 -5.62
C GLN A 20 -6.32 16.10 -6.42
N GLU A 21 -6.26 16.05 -7.76
CA GLU A 21 -7.46 15.98 -8.60
C GLU A 21 -8.32 14.74 -8.26
N VAL A 22 -7.71 13.58 -8.01
CA VAL A 22 -8.41 12.37 -7.56
C VAL A 22 -9.06 12.56 -6.18
N LYS A 23 -8.34 13.17 -5.23
CA LYS A 23 -8.83 13.47 -3.87
C LYS A 23 -10.02 14.43 -3.93
N ASP A 24 -9.94 15.48 -4.74
CA ASP A 24 -11.01 16.46 -4.94
C ASP A 24 -12.29 15.83 -5.52
N ASN A 25 -12.14 14.72 -6.27
CA ASN A 25 -13.26 13.95 -6.82
C ASN A 25 -13.71 12.77 -5.91
N GLY A 26 -13.15 12.63 -4.70
CA GLY A 26 -13.55 11.58 -3.75
C GLY A 26 -13.16 10.16 -4.18
N MET A 27 -12.18 10.01 -5.08
CA MET A 27 -11.77 8.71 -5.62
C MET A 27 -10.48 8.16 -4.99
N TRP A 28 -9.91 8.89 -4.03
CA TRP A 28 -8.65 8.52 -3.38
C TRP A 28 -8.78 7.29 -2.50
N ALA A 29 -7.83 6.35 -2.64
CA ALA A 29 -7.71 5.17 -1.78
C ALA A 29 -9.04 4.44 -1.58
N ALA A 30 -9.81 4.24 -2.65
CA ALA A 30 -11.19 3.74 -2.59
C ALA A 30 -11.34 2.31 -2.02
N HIS A 31 -10.22 1.60 -1.86
CA HIS A 31 -10.11 0.31 -1.20
C HIS A 31 -10.28 0.42 0.33
N LEU A 32 -9.85 1.53 0.94
CA LEU A 32 -9.99 1.78 2.36
C LEU A 32 -11.38 2.37 2.70
N PRO A 33 -12.04 1.88 3.75
CA PRO A 33 -13.24 2.52 4.30
C PRO A 33 -13.02 3.98 4.73
N GLU A 34 -14.09 4.78 4.74
CA GLU A 34 -14.03 6.21 5.12
C GLU A 34 -13.44 6.45 6.52
N HIS A 35 -13.86 5.66 7.50
CA HIS A 35 -13.33 5.76 8.87
C HIS A 35 -11.85 5.36 9.00
N LEU A 36 -11.26 4.83 7.93
CA LEU A 36 -9.85 4.41 7.84
C LEU A 36 -9.04 5.26 6.84
N GLY A 37 -9.61 6.36 6.33
CA GLY A 37 -8.90 7.34 5.50
C GLY A 37 -9.03 7.17 3.99
N GLY A 38 -9.88 6.25 3.51
CA GLY A 38 -10.22 6.12 2.09
C GLY A 38 -11.63 6.62 1.76
N SER A 39 -12.12 6.35 0.54
CA SER A 39 -13.50 6.68 0.14
C SER A 39 -14.47 5.50 0.16
N GLY A 40 -13.98 4.28 0.44
CA GLY A 40 -14.79 3.09 0.70
C GLY A 40 -15.87 2.78 -0.34
N CYS A 41 -15.50 2.26 -1.51
CA CYS A 41 -16.48 1.97 -2.57
C CYS A 41 -16.97 0.50 -2.61
N GLY A 42 -16.32 -0.39 -1.87
CA GLY A 42 -16.61 -1.84 -1.83
C GLY A 42 -16.01 -2.63 -3.00
N ALA A 43 -15.85 -3.94 -2.83
CA ALA A 43 -15.05 -4.79 -3.73
C ALA A 43 -15.47 -4.72 -5.21
N VAL A 44 -16.77 -4.79 -5.51
CA VAL A 44 -17.26 -4.79 -6.91
C VAL A 44 -16.95 -3.48 -7.62
N LYS A 45 -17.19 -2.33 -6.98
CA LYS A 45 -16.88 -1.03 -7.57
C LYS A 45 -15.38 -0.84 -7.72
N LEU A 46 -14.61 -1.26 -6.71
CA LEU A 46 -13.16 -1.23 -6.74
C LEU A 46 -12.60 -2.07 -7.91
N THR A 47 -13.22 -3.20 -8.26
CA THR A 47 -12.85 -4.00 -9.45
C THR A 47 -13.00 -3.21 -10.74
N TYR A 48 -14.15 -2.58 -10.97
CA TYR A 48 -14.37 -1.75 -12.17
C TYR A 48 -13.43 -0.54 -12.23
N MET A 49 -13.13 0.07 -11.08
CA MET A 49 -12.14 1.15 -11.00
C MET A 49 -10.74 0.65 -11.38
N ASN A 50 -10.31 -0.50 -10.85
CA ASN A 50 -8.99 -1.08 -11.17
C ASN A 50 -8.84 -1.47 -12.65
N GLU A 51 -9.91 -1.91 -13.30
CA GLU A 51 -9.90 -2.14 -14.76
C GLU A 51 -9.49 -0.88 -15.53
N MET A 52 -9.98 0.29 -15.11
CA MET A 52 -9.60 1.57 -15.69
C MET A 52 -8.19 2.00 -15.26
N PHE A 53 -7.83 1.83 -13.99
CA PHE A 53 -6.49 2.19 -13.48
C PHE A 53 -5.38 1.45 -14.21
N GLY A 54 -5.58 0.16 -14.48
CA GLY A 54 -4.62 -0.70 -15.18
C GLY A 54 -4.35 -0.31 -16.64
N THR A 55 -5.12 0.61 -17.22
CA THR A 55 -4.86 1.13 -18.57
C THR A 55 -3.63 2.05 -18.64
N SER A 56 -3.08 2.47 -17.49
CA SER A 56 -1.88 3.31 -17.38
C SER A 56 -0.96 2.79 -16.28
N ALA A 57 0.35 2.81 -16.53
CA ALA A 57 1.36 2.46 -15.53
C ALA A 57 1.31 3.36 -14.28
N PHE A 58 0.78 4.58 -14.40
CA PHE A 58 0.66 5.52 -13.27
C PHE A 58 -0.72 5.50 -12.61
N GLY A 59 -1.71 4.86 -13.23
CA GLY A 59 -3.10 4.86 -12.77
C GLY A 59 -3.21 4.43 -11.30
N PRO A 60 -2.75 3.24 -10.92
CA PRO A 60 -2.87 2.78 -9.54
C PRO A 60 -2.25 3.74 -8.52
N VAL A 61 -1.06 4.29 -8.79
CA VAL A 61 -0.37 5.26 -7.91
C VAL A 61 -1.11 6.59 -7.80
N VAL A 62 -1.67 7.08 -8.90
CA VAL A 62 -2.45 8.34 -8.93
C VAL A 62 -3.76 8.20 -8.14
N PHE A 63 -4.32 6.99 -8.08
CA PHE A 63 -5.54 6.71 -7.31
C PHE A 63 -5.30 6.21 -5.88
N GLY A 64 -4.03 5.99 -5.49
CA GLY A 64 -3.68 5.42 -4.19
C GLY A 64 -4.17 3.98 -4.04
N CYS A 65 -4.20 3.22 -5.13
CA CYS A 65 -4.73 1.85 -5.20
C CYS A 65 -3.71 0.87 -5.80
N GLN A 66 -2.42 1.20 -5.77
CA GLN A 66 -1.34 0.32 -6.18
C GLN A 66 -1.18 -0.87 -5.24
N GLY A 67 -1.01 -2.07 -5.79
CA GLY A 67 -0.51 -3.20 -5.03
C GLY A 67 1.02 -3.09 -4.87
N PRO A 68 1.59 -3.50 -3.73
CA PRO A 68 0.96 -4.14 -2.58
C PRO A 68 0.39 -3.17 -1.53
N ASP A 69 0.51 -1.85 -1.72
CA ASP A 69 0.11 -0.85 -0.72
C ASP A 69 -1.35 -0.93 -0.32
N THR A 70 -2.25 -1.32 -1.22
CA THR A 70 -3.67 -1.52 -0.90
C THR A 70 -3.86 -2.49 0.27
N GLY A 71 -3.32 -3.71 0.16
CA GLY A 71 -3.45 -4.72 1.21
C GLY A 71 -2.67 -4.36 2.48
N ASN A 72 -1.47 -3.79 2.35
CA ASN A 72 -0.67 -3.39 3.49
C ASN A 72 -1.32 -2.23 4.27
N SER A 73 -1.92 -1.27 3.58
CA SER A 73 -2.64 -0.15 4.20
C SER A 73 -3.89 -0.62 4.91
N GLU A 74 -4.64 -1.60 4.36
CA GLU A 74 -5.77 -2.23 5.04
C GLU A 74 -5.36 -2.90 6.35
N ILE A 75 -4.26 -3.65 6.36
CA ILE A 75 -3.74 -4.31 7.58
C ILE A 75 -3.33 -3.26 8.62
N LEU A 76 -2.57 -2.24 8.24
CA LEU A 76 -2.14 -1.17 9.14
C LEU A 76 -3.34 -0.38 9.70
N ALA A 77 -4.33 -0.08 8.87
CA ALA A 77 -5.52 0.66 9.27
C ALA A 77 -6.38 -0.13 10.27
N MET A 78 -6.54 -1.44 10.05
CA MET A 78 -7.35 -2.30 10.91
C MET A 78 -6.64 -2.70 12.22
N PHE A 79 -5.34 -2.98 12.17
CA PHE A 79 -4.63 -3.66 13.26
C PHE A 79 -3.44 -2.90 13.83
N GLY A 80 -2.97 -1.84 13.15
CA GLY A 80 -1.86 -1.04 13.63
C GLY A 80 -2.19 -0.27 14.92
N THR A 81 -1.19 -0.04 15.77
CA THR A 81 -1.31 0.96 16.84
C THR A 81 -1.36 2.36 16.26
N GLU A 82 -1.75 3.36 17.06
CA GLU A 82 -1.79 4.75 16.60
C GLU A 82 -0.39 5.25 16.18
N GLU A 83 0.66 4.82 16.87
CA GLU A 83 2.05 5.11 16.50
C GLU A 83 2.42 4.46 15.16
N GLN A 84 2.04 3.20 14.94
CA GLN A 84 2.28 2.51 13.67
C GLN A 84 1.50 3.14 12.51
N LYS A 85 0.27 3.58 12.74
CA LYS A 85 -0.52 4.29 11.74
C LYS A 85 0.10 5.64 11.39
N ALA A 86 0.51 6.42 12.40
CA ALA A 86 1.18 7.70 12.17
C ALA A 86 2.52 7.54 11.43
N GLN A 87 3.28 6.49 11.76
CA GLN A 87 4.61 6.26 11.18
C GLN A 87 4.55 5.63 9.78
N TYR A 88 3.58 4.76 9.50
CA TYR A 88 3.56 3.96 8.27
C TYR A 88 2.31 4.18 7.42
N LEU A 89 1.11 4.15 8.01
CA LEU A 89 -0.13 4.30 7.23
C LEU A 89 -0.27 5.70 6.64
N GLN A 90 -0.08 6.74 7.45
CA GLN A 90 -0.24 8.11 6.97
C GLN A 90 0.75 8.43 5.84
N PRO A 91 2.06 8.12 5.94
CA PRO A 91 2.99 8.31 4.82
C PRO A 91 2.65 7.47 3.57
N LEU A 92 2.09 6.27 3.71
CA LEU A 92 1.58 5.47 2.57
C LEU A 92 0.39 6.17 1.90
N LEU A 93 -0.57 6.70 2.67
CA LEU A 93 -1.74 7.43 2.16
C LEU A 93 -1.40 8.82 1.61
N ASP A 94 -0.30 9.40 2.05
CA ASP A 94 0.26 10.59 1.41
C ASP A 94 1.05 10.22 0.15
N GLY A 95 1.39 8.94 -0.01
CA GLY A 95 2.18 8.40 -1.12
C GLY A 95 3.65 8.76 -1.02
N ASP A 96 4.14 9.16 0.16
CA ASP A 96 5.53 9.56 0.41
C ASP A 96 6.47 8.37 0.57
N ILE A 97 5.91 7.23 0.93
CA ILE A 97 6.59 5.93 0.92
C ILE A 97 5.76 4.93 0.10
N PHE A 98 6.40 3.84 -0.29
CA PHE A 98 5.77 2.68 -0.90
C PHE A 98 6.13 1.45 -0.07
N SER A 99 5.22 0.49 0.00
CA SER A 99 5.43 -0.75 0.74
C SER A 99 5.81 -1.90 -0.18
N THR A 100 6.31 -2.96 0.43
CA THR A 100 6.51 -4.25 -0.23
C THR A 100 5.82 -5.34 0.59
N PHE A 101 5.56 -6.48 -0.04
CA PHE A 101 5.06 -7.66 0.64
C PHE A 101 6.10 -8.78 0.52
N ALA A 102 6.71 -9.14 1.64
CA ALA A 102 7.72 -10.18 1.74
C ALA A 102 7.09 -11.43 2.37
N MET A 103 6.80 -12.43 1.54
CA MET A 103 6.25 -13.71 1.97
C MET A 103 6.93 -14.88 1.27
N THR A 104 7.18 -14.81 -0.03
CA THR A 104 7.77 -15.92 -0.78
C THR A 104 9.20 -16.25 -0.31
N GLU A 105 9.47 -17.53 -0.08
CA GLU A 105 10.77 -18.11 0.26
C GLU A 105 11.14 -19.22 -0.75
N PRO A 106 12.42 -19.67 -0.87
CA PRO A 106 12.81 -20.69 -1.85
C PRO A 106 11.99 -22.00 -1.81
N GLN A 107 11.52 -22.39 -0.61
CA GLN A 107 10.69 -23.57 -0.35
C GLN A 107 9.19 -23.28 -0.29
N GLY A 108 8.78 -22.01 -0.28
CA GLY A 108 7.41 -21.58 0.02
C GLY A 108 6.96 -20.47 -0.91
N GLY A 109 6.06 -20.78 -1.85
CA GLY A 109 5.43 -19.80 -2.74
C GLY A 109 3.91 -19.91 -2.66
N SER A 110 3.33 -20.76 -3.50
CA SER A 110 1.88 -21.02 -3.50
C SER A 110 1.36 -21.63 -2.19
N ASP A 111 2.23 -22.31 -1.43
CA ASP A 111 1.93 -22.83 -0.10
C ASP A 111 2.72 -22.05 0.96
N PRO A 112 2.13 -21.01 1.57
CA PRO A 112 2.77 -20.22 2.61
C PRO A 112 2.82 -20.95 3.97
N THR A 113 2.33 -22.19 4.08
CA THR A 113 2.48 -22.95 5.33
C THR A 113 3.90 -23.52 5.49
N ASN A 114 4.71 -23.48 4.44
CA ASN A 114 6.10 -23.93 4.44
C ASN A 114 7.13 -22.83 4.72
N LEU A 115 6.70 -21.65 5.17
CA LEU A 115 7.62 -20.57 5.57
C LEU A 115 8.53 -21.03 6.71
N ARG A 116 9.81 -20.65 6.61
CA ARG A 116 10.87 -20.99 7.55
C ARG A 116 11.54 -19.77 8.14
N CYS A 117 11.31 -18.57 7.61
CA CYS A 117 11.72 -17.34 8.27
C CYS A 117 11.12 -17.30 9.67
N VAL A 118 11.97 -17.12 10.67
CA VAL A 118 11.59 -17.10 12.08
C VAL A 118 11.77 -15.70 12.63
N ALA A 119 10.83 -15.29 13.49
CA ALA A 119 10.97 -14.12 14.34
C ALA A 119 11.06 -14.59 15.79
N VAL A 120 12.18 -14.33 16.45
CA VAL A 120 12.40 -14.67 17.86
C VAL A 120 12.45 -13.40 18.68
N ARG A 121 11.67 -13.34 19.76
CA ARG A 121 11.62 -12.17 20.66
C ARG A 121 12.93 -12.05 21.45
N ASP A 122 13.53 -10.87 21.44
CA ASP A 122 14.73 -10.54 22.22
C ASP A 122 14.50 -9.22 22.98
N GLY A 123 14.16 -9.33 24.27
CA GLY A 123 13.75 -8.17 25.07
C GLY A 123 12.47 -7.51 24.54
N ASP A 124 12.60 -6.26 24.10
CA ASP A 124 11.52 -5.46 23.49
C ASP A 124 11.54 -5.50 21.95
N ASP A 125 12.53 -6.17 21.36
CA ASP A 125 12.75 -6.27 19.92
C ASP A 125 12.51 -7.70 19.38
N TRP A 126 12.66 -7.86 18.06
CA TRP A 126 12.57 -9.13 17.35
C TRP A 126 13.81 -9.36 16.49
N VAL A 127 14.39 -10.56 16.59
CA VAL A 127 15.45 -11.03 15.69
C VAL A 127 14.81 -11.89 14.60
N ILE A 128 14.93 -11.44 13.35
CA ILE A 128 14.38 -12.12 12.18
C ILE A 128 15.50 -12.89 11.49
N THR A 129 15.28 -14.17 11.18
CA THR A 129 16.26 -15.01 10.46
C THR A 129 15.55 -15.87 9.42
N GLY A 130 15.95 -15.72 8.16
CA GLY A 130 15.36 -16.38 7.01
C GLY A 130 15.92 -15.81 5.72
N ASP A 131 15.51 -16.39 4.60
CA ASP A 131 15.85 -15.96 3.23
C ASP A 131 14.61 -15.41 2.53
#